data_AF-X1NZB1-F1
#
_entry.id   AF-X1NZB1-F1
#
_cell.length_a   1.000
_cell.length_b   1.000
_cell.length_c   1.000
_cell.angle_alpha   90.00
_cell.angle_beta   90.00
_cell.angle_gamma   90.00
#
_symmetry.space_group_name_H-M   'P 1'
#
loop_
_entity.id
_entity.type
_entity.pdbx_description
1 polymer ?
#
loop_
_entity_poly.entity_id
_entity_poly.type
_entity_poly.pdbx_seq_one_letter_code
_entity_poly.pdbx_strand_id
1 'polypeptide(L)'
;MSDVRSEVGNWVFYIEKGQKAIFDVSNIPAEFDVVTNIDGKQINLRKDNTIAASKAISIEVGVDLILPEKFVLYRNYPNPFNPTTNIKFDMPTAGHVSLEIYNVLGERVRSIVNTDLNAGR
;
A
#
# COMPACT_ATOMS: atom_id res chain seq x y z
N MET A 1 3.13 31.11 13.27
CA MET A 1 3.83 30.78 12.00
C MET A 1 4.28 29.33 12.15
N SER A 2 3.62 28.38 11.49
CA SER A 2 3.86 26.95 11.69
C SER A 2 5.08 26.48 10.89
N ASP A 3 6.09 25.92 11.58
CA ASP A 3 7.26 25.28 10.98
C ASP A 3 6.92 23.82 10.66
N VAL A 4 7.30 23.34 9.47
CA VAL A 4 7.08 21.96 9.01
C VAL A 4 8.43 21.33 8.75
N ARG A 5 8.77 20.30 9.51
CA ARG A 5 10.00 19.52 9.31
C ARG A 5 9.62 18.09 8.96
N SER A 6 10.07 17.64 7.79
CA SER A 6 9.82 16.29 7.28
C SER A 6 11.05 15.40 7.47
N GLU A 7 10.87 14.27 8.14
CA GLU A 7 11.72 13.09 7.99
C GLU A 7 10.82 11.98 7.46
N VAL A 8 11.34 11.18 6.51
CA VAL A 8 10.57 10.21 5.71
C VAL A 8 9.51 9.46 6.54
N GLY A 9 8.24 9.57 6.13
CA GLY A 9 7.11 8.82 6.70
C GLY A 9 6.38 9.48 7.87
N ASN A 10 6.92 10.53 8.50
CA ASN A 10 6.31 11.17 9.67
C ASN A 10 6.12 12.68 9.46
N TRP A 11 4.88 13.15 9.69
CA TRP A 11 4.55 14.57 9.63
C TRP A 11 4.21 15.09 11.03
N VAL A 12 5.04 16.00 11.54
CA VAL A 12 4.83 16.64 12.85
C VAL A 12 4.40 18.09 12.61
N PHE A 13 3.26 18.48 13.18
CA PHE A 13 2.72 19.83 13.06
C PHE A 13 2.57 20.48 14.45
N TYR A 14 2.98 21.73 14.55
CA TYR A 14 2.72 22.58 15.70
C TYR A 14 1.60 23.56 15.35
N ILE A 15 0.49 23.50 16.09
CA ILE A 15 -0.71 24.31 15.86
C ILE A 15 -0.93 25.18 17.10
N GLU A 16 -1.11 26.49 16.93
CA GLU A 16 -1.41 27.39 18.06
C GLU A 16 -2.87 27.22 18.51
N LYS A 17 -3.15 27.57 19.78
CA LYS A 17 -4.50 27.42 20.35
C LYS A 17 -5.54 28.18 19.52
N GLY A 18 -6.57 27.47 19.03
CA GLY A 18 -7.66 28.04 18.24
C GLY A 18 -7.44 27.99 16.72
N GLN A 19 -6.29 27.51 16.24
CA GLN A 19 -6.06 27.26 14.81
C GLN A 19 -6.58 25.87 14.40
N LYS A 20 -6.92 25.72 13.12
CA LYS A 20 -7.35 24.47 12.50
C LYS A 20 -6.32 24.05 11.45
N ALA A 21 -5.93 22.78 11.45
CA ALA A 21 -5.21 22.16 10.35
C ALA A 21 -6.18 21.26 9.57
N ILE A 22 -6.09 21.29 8.23
CA ILE A 22 -6.88 20.46 7.34
C ILE A 22 -5.91 19.53 6.60
N PHE A 23 -6.20 18.24 6.64
CA PHE A 23 -5.46 17.22 5.92
C PHE A 23 -6.35 16.65 4.84
N ASP A 24 -5.94 16.77 3.58
CA ASP A 24 -6.61 16.08 2.49
C ASP A 24 -6.04 14.67 2.34
N VAL A 25 -6.82 13.70 2.81
CA VAL A 25 -6.51 12.27 2.72
C VAL A 25 -7.28 11.59 1.58
N SER A 26 -7.91 12.37 0.70
CA SER A 26 -8.74 11.85 -0.40
C SER A 26 -7.93 11.07 -1.44
N ASN A 27 -6.64 11.39 -1.57
CA ASN A 27 -5.71 10.68 -2.45
C ASN A 27 -5.13 9.41 -1.82
N ILE A 28 -5.43 9.11 -0.56
CA ILE A 28 -5.04 7.86 0.06
C ILE A 28 -6.10 6.81 -0.31
N PRO A 29 -5.72 5.71 -0.99
CA PRO A 29 -6.67 4.67 -1.40
C PRO A 29 -7.47 4.09 -0.21
N ALA A 30 -8.71 3.65 -0.48
CA ALA A 30 -9.68 3.29 0.55
C ALA A 30 -9.30 2.03 1.35
N GLU A 31 -8.42 1.20 0.80
CA GLU A 31 -7.85 0.02 1.44
C GLU A 31 -6.88 0.36 2.58
N PHE A 32 -6.42 1.61 2.67
CA PHE A 32 -5.50 2.03 3.73
C PHE A 32 -6.24 2.70 4.88
N ASP A 33 -6.02 2.18 6.09
CA ASP A 33 -6.39 2.86 7.32
C ASP A 33 -5.55 4.12 7.52
N VAL A 34 -6.21 5.19 7.96
CA VAL A 34 -5.54 6.44 8.31
C VAL A 34 -5.80 6.68 9.79
N VAL A 35 -4.75 6.54 10.60
CA VAL A 35 -4.85 6.57 12.06
C VAL A 35 -3.96 7.65 12.65
N THR A 36 -4.33 8.13 13.83
CA THR A 36 -3.50 9.02 14.64
C THR A 36 -3.53 8.59 16.10
N ASN A 37 -2.43 8.80 16.82
CA ASN A 37 -2.35 8.53 18.25
C ASN A 37 -2.44 9.85 19.01
N ILE A 38 -3.48 9.99 19.83
CA ILE A 38 -3.70 11.17 20.67
C ILE A 38 -3.94 10.72 22.09
N ASP A 39 -3.09 11.20 23.01
CA ASP A 39 -3.12 10.83 24.43
C ASP A 39 -3.13 9.31 24.67
N GLY A 40 -2.40 8.56 23.84
CA GLY A 40 -2.30 7.09 23.91
C GLY A 40 -3.47 6.32 23.30
N LYS A 41 -4.42 7.02 22.65
CA LYS A 41 -5.56 6.41 21.96
C LYS A 41 -5.39 6.54 20.45
N GLN A 42 -5.53 5.41 19.74
CA GLN A 42 -5.60 5.38 18.29
C GLN A 42 -6.99 5.85 17.81
N ILE A 43 -7.02 6.79 16.86
CA ILE A 43 -8.23 7.35 16.26
C ILE A 43 -8.17 7.16 14.75
N ASN A 44 -9.26 6.70 14.14
CA ASN A 44 -9.34 6.50 12.69
C ASN A 44 -9.87 7.78 12.02
N LEU A 45 -8.98 8.46 11.30
CA LEU A 45 -9.23 9.75 10.66
C LEU A 45 -10.21 9.69 9.48
N ARG A 46 -10.54 8.50 8.97
CA ARG A 46 -11.58 8.34 7.93
C ARG A 46 -13.00 8.25 8.53
N LYS A 47 -13.11 7.85 9.80
CA LYS A 47 -14.40 7.66 10.49
C LYS A 47 -14.76 8.85 11.37
N ASP A 48 -13.74 9.52 11.93
CA ASP A 48 -13.91 10.61 12.87
C ASP A 48 -13.53 11.96 12.24
N ASN A 49 -14.55 12.78 11.92
CA ASN A 49 -14.37 14.06 11.21
C ASN A 49 -13.93 15.24 12.10
N THR A 50 -13.82 15.05 13.41
CA THR A 50 -13.43 16.13 14.33
C THR A 50 -12.71 15.56 15.54
N ILE A 51 -11.49 16.04 15.77
CA ILE A 51 -10.68 15.69 16.94
C ILE A 51 -10.29 16.96 17.66
N ALA A 52 -10.57 17.02 18.97
CA ALA A 52 -10.09 18.05 19.86
C ALA A 52 -8.85 17.55 20.62
N ALA A 53 -7.74 18.25 20.50
CA ALA A 53 -6.53 17.97 21.27
C ALA A 53 -6.09 19.22 22.04
N SER A 54 -5.63 19.03 23.27
CA SER A 54 -5.06 20.09 24.11
C SER A 54 -3.52 20.18 24.03
N LYS A 55 -2.88 19.31 23.24
CA LYS A 55 -1.43 19.19 23.02
C LYS A 55 -1.13 18.92 21.54
N ALA A 56 0.15 18.94 21.17
CA ALA A 56 0.61 18.62 19.81
C ALA A 56 0.14 17.22 19.38
N ILE A 57 -0.27 17.09 18.12
CA ILE A 57 -0.74 15.83 17.51
C ILE A 57 0.37 15.31 16.59
N SER A 58 0.74 14.04 16.76
CA SER A 58 1.58 13.31 15.81
C SER A 58 0.69 12.37 15.00
N ILE A 59 0.66 12.54 13.68
CA ILE A 59 -0.06 11.64 12.78
C ILE A 59 0.97 10.68 12.18
N GLU A 60 0.78 9.39 12.46
CA GLU A 60 1.58 8.31 11.89
C GLU A 60 0.72 7.56 10.88
N VAL A 61 1.07 7.66 9.60
CA VAL A 61 0.39 6.90 8.54
C VAL A 61 1.15 5.59 8.36
N GLY A 62 0.76 4.60 9.14
CA GLY A 62 1.27 3.22 9.02
C GLY A 62 0.55 2.47 7.91
N VAL A 63 1.29 1.70 7.12
CA VAL A 63 0.75 0.78 6.13
C VAL A 63 1.03 -0.64 6.63
N ASP A 64 0.03 -1.32 7.18
CA ASP A 64 0.14 -2.78 7.40
C ASP A 64 -0.02 -3.47 6.04
N LEU A 65 1.08 -3.58 5.31
CA LEU A 65 1.16 -4.38 4.10
C LEU A 65 1.00 -5.85 4.48
N ILE A 66 -0.20 -6.40 4.26
CA ILE A 66 -0.43 -7.85 4.31
C ILE A 66 0.28 -8.46 3.09
N LEU A 67 1.56 -8.79 3.28
CA LEU A 67 2.35 -9.45 2.25
C LEU A 67 2.02 -10.95 2.21
N PRO A 68 2.10 -11.59 1.04
CA PRO A 68 2.00 -13.04 0.95
C PRO A 68 3.09 -13.71 1.79
N GLU A 69 2.79 -14.84 2.41
CA GLU A 69 3.78 -15.58 3.21
C GLU A 69 4.76 -16.38 2.35
N LYS A 70 4.38 -16.69 1.09
CA LYS A 70 5.15 -17.55 0.20
C LYS A 70 4.92 -17.20 -1.26
N PHE A 71 5.84 -17.63 -2.10
CA PHE A 71 5.66 -17.59 -3.55
C PHE A 71 4.54 -18.55 -3.96
N VAL A 72 3.57 -18.06 -4.75
CA VAL A 72 2.49 -18.87 -5.29
C VAL A 72 2.26 -18.47 -6.74
N LEU A 73 2.20 -19.43 -7.65
CA LEU A 73 1.65 -19.23 -8.99
C LEU A 73 0.24 -19.80 -9.04
N TYR A 74 -0.74 -18.94 -9.28
CA TYR A 74 -2.14 -19.37 -9.39
C TYR A 74 -2.42 -19.93 -10.78
N ARG A 75 -3.46 -20.76 -10.87
CA ARG A 75 -3.92 -21.25 -12.17
C ARG A 75 -4.31 -20.08 -13.07
N ASN A 76 -3.92 -20.18 -14.32
CA ASN A 76 -4.34 -19.21 -15.32
C ASN A 76 -5.85 -19.31 -15.52
N TYR A 77 -6.55 -18.18 -15.41
CA TYR A 77 -8.01 -18.13 -15.57
C TYR A 77 -8.46 -16.87 -16.31
N PRO A 78 -9.39 -17.00 -17.28
CA PRO A 78 -10.05 -18.23 -17.72
C PRO A 78 -9.20 -19.08 -18.69
N ASN A 79 -9.35 -20.41 -18.61
CA ASN A 79 -8.77 -21.45 -19.49
C ASN A 79 -9.66 -22.70 -19.33
N PRO A 80 -10.23 -23.38 -20.36
CA PRO A 80 -9.82 -23.49 -21.78
C PRO A 80 -10.58 -22.62 -22.81
N PHE A 81 -9.95 -22.39 -23.97
CA PHE A 81 -10.44 -21.68 -25.18
C PHE A 81 -10.69 -20.15 -25.08
N ASN A 82 -10.11 -19.47 -24.09
CA ASN A 82 -10.11 -18.00 -24.06
C ASN A 82 -8.84 -17.43 -24.71
N PRO A 83 -8.95 -16.46 -25.62
CA PRO A 83 -7.79 -15.78 -26.23
C PRO A 83 -7.03 -14.89 -25.24
N THR A 84 -7.54 -14.71 -24.03
CA THR A 84 -6.91 -13.95 -22.94
C THR A 84 -7.14 -14.69 -21.63
N THR A 85 -6.09 -14.77 -20.81
CA THR A 85 -6.14 -15.41 -19.49
C THR A 85 -5.33 -14.57 -18.52
N ASN A 86 -5.72 -14.56 -17.25
CA ASN A 86 -4.97 -13.88 -16.19
C ASN A 86 -4.09 -14.89 -15.46
N ILE A 87 -2.81 -14.55 -15.31
CA ILE A 87 -1.86 -15.31 -14.51
C ILE A 87 -1.56 -14.46 -13.28
N LYS A 88 -1.98 -14.95 -12.11
CA LYS A 88 -1.71 -14.29 -10.82
C LYS A 88 -0.56 -15.01 -10.15
N PHE A 89 0.27 -14.25 -9.44
CA PHE A 89 1.30 -14.82 -8.59
C PHE A 89 1.49 -13.94 -7.36
N ASP A 90 1.94 -14.56 -6.27
CA ASP A 90 2.24 -13.88 -5.01
C ASP A 90 3.75 -13.87 -4.77
N MET A 91 4.26 -12.76 -4.24
CA MET A 91 5.66 -12.55 -3.89
C MET A 91 5.79 -12.07 -2.43
N PRO A 92 6.43 -12.85 -1.53
CA PRO A 92 6.65 -12.43 -0.14
C PRO A 92 7.72 -11.34 0.00
N THR A 93 8.65 -11.25 -0.95
CA THR A 93 9.76 -10.30 -0.93
C THR A 93 9.99 -9.70 -2.31
N ALA A 94 10.51 -8.47 -2.36
CA ALA A 94 10.90 -7.84 -3.62
C ALA A 94 12.05 -8.61 -4.30
N GLY A 95 12.09 -8.59 -5.63
CA GLY A 95 13.16 -9.24 -6.39
C GLY A 95 12.91 -9.28 -7.89
N HIS A 96 13.87 -9.82 -8.62
CA HIS A 96 13.79 -9.99 -10.06
C HIS A 96 12.87 -11.16 -10.42
N VAL A 97 11.89 -10.91 -11.30
CA VAL A 97 10.89 -11.91 -11.72
C VAL A 97 10.93 -12.11 -13.22
N SER A 98 11.00 -13.38 -13.63
CA SER A 98 10.79 -13.79 -15.01
C SER A 98 9.59 -14.74 -15.10
N LEU A 99 8.59 -14.37 -15.90
CA LEU A 99 7.42 -15.19 -16.22
C LEU A 99 7.40 -15.48 -17.72
N GLU A 100 7.61 -16.73 -18.10
CA GLU A 100 7.72 -17.16 -19.49
C GLU A 100 6.68 -18.24 -19.83
N ILE A 101 6.09 -18.14 -21.02
CA ILE A 101 5.20 -19.14 -21.61
C ILE A 101 6.01 -20.04 -22.54
N TYR A 102 5.86 -21.35 -22.35
CA TYR A 102 6.43 -22.38 -23.22
C TYR A 102 5.33 -23.19 -23.91
N ASN A 103 5.62 -23.69 -25.11
CA ASN A 103 4.76 -24.65 -25.78
C ASN A 103 5.04 -26.09 -25.29
N VAL A 104 4.28 -27.06 -25.79
CA VAL A 104 4.41 -28.48 -25.41
C VAL A 104 5.74 -29.12 -25.82
N LEU A 105 6.46 -28.50 -26.75
CA LEU A 105 7.79 -28.92 -27.18
C LEU A 105 8.91 -28.30 -26.31
N GLY A 106 8.56 -27.47 -25.33
CA GLY A 106 9.51 -26.78 -24.46
C GLY A 106 10.11 -25.51 -25.09
N GLU A 107 9.55 -25.02 -26.20
CA GLU A 107 10.01 -23.80 -26.85
C GLU A 107 9.35 -22.58 -26.21
N ARG A 108 10.12 -21.54 -25.91
CA ARG A 108 9.61 -20.29 -25.33
C ARG A 108 8.79 -19.53 -26.37
N VAL A 109 7.50 -19.37 -26.09
CA VAL A 109 6.54 -18.63 -26.94
C VAL A 109 6.59 -17.14 -26.62
N ARG A 110 6.66 -16.77 -25.33
CA ARG A 110 6.61 -15.37 -24.89
C ARG A 110 7.17 -15.18 -23.49
N SER A 111 7.82 -14.05 -23.23
CA SER A 111 8.06 -13.54 -21.86
C SER A 111 7.00 -12.49 -21.53
N ILE A 112 6.33 -12.64 -20.39
CA ILE A 112 5.26 -11.74 -19.90
C ILE A 112 5.83 -10.72 -18.91
N VAL A 113 6.72 -11.18 -18.03
CA VAL A 113 7.39 -10.36 -17.01
C VAL A 113 8.88 -10.70 -17.06
N ASN A 114 9.72 -9.69 -16.99
CA ASN A 114 11.17 -9.83 -16.85
C ASN A 114 11.76 -8.54 -16.24
N THR A 115 11.45 -8.28 -14.97
CA THR A 115 11.80 -7.04 -14.28
C THR A 115 11.84 -7.24 -12.76
N ASP A 116 12.42 -6.28 -12.06
CA ASP A 116 12.32 -6.19 -10.60
C ASP A 116 10.91 -5.77 -10.19
N LEU A 117 10.32 -6.52 -9.25
CA LEU A 117 9.01 -6.28 -8.67
C LEU A 117 9.11 -6.19 -7.14
N ASN A 118 8.24 -5.39 -6.54
CA ASN A 118 8.09 -5.34 -5.09
C ASN A 118 7.34 -6.59 -4.58
N ALA A 119 7.42 -6.82 -3.26
CA ALA A 119 6.58 -7.82 -2.61
C ALA A 119 5.09 -7.47 -2.79
N GLY A 120 4.23 -8.47 -2.93
CA GLY A 120 2.81 -8.28 -3.17
C GLY A 120 2.22 -9.33 -4.11
N ARG A 121 1.09 -8.99 -4.73
CA ARG A 121 0.34 -9.80 -5.68
C ARG A 121 0.20 -9.07 -7.01
#